data_AF-A0AAW7G2L2-F1
#
_entry.id   AF-A0AAW7G2L2-F1
#
_cell.length_a   1.000
_cell.length_b   1.000
_cell.length_c   1.000
_cell.angle_alpha   90.00
_cell.angle_beta   90.00
_cell.angle_gamma   90.00
#
_symmetry.space_group_name_H-M   'P 1'
#
loop_
_entity.id
_entity.type
_entity.pdbx_description
1 polymer ?
#
loop_
_entity_poly.entity_id
_entity_poly.type
_entity_poly.pdbx_seq_one_letter_code
_entity_poly.pdbx_strand_id
1 'polypeptide(L)'
;MWAHYADEHQGCVVEFQLTNEIINKISQTTPSEPIIVPFHVNYSDKRPPLYDKNGDMYGLDIALSKSTQWCYEQEVRALSNREGIHHFSRYQITKVFTGVRITDINKAKVKNTVLQMNKDLNTRCKLVELSMAFDSYNFVELD
;
A
#
# COMPACT_ATOMS: atom_id res chain seq x y z
N MET A 1 8.74 -7.58 0.55
CA MET A 1 7.32 -7.47 0.98
C MET A 1 6.38 -8.41 0.21
N TRP A 2 6.27 -8.35 -1.12
CA TRP A 2 5.28 -9.16 -1.86
C TRP A 2 5.36 -10.68 -1.57
N ALA A 3 6.56 -11.27 -1.59
CA ALA A 3 6.76 -12.68 -1.29
C ALA A 3 6.19 -13.10 0.09
N HIS A 4 6.28 -12.21 1.09
CA HIS A 4 5.85 -12.49 2.46
C HIS A 4 4.37 -12.17 2.72
N TYR A 5 3.79 -11.19 2.00
CA TYR A 5 2.46 -10.67 2.31
C TYR A 5 1.38 -11.03 1.30
N ALA A 6 1.73 -11.50 0.10
CA ALA A 6 0.74 -11.87 -0.92
C ALA A 6 0.87 -13.35 -1.34
N ASP A 7 0.97 -14.23 -0.35
CA ASP A 7 0.95 -15.69 -0.52
C ASP A 7 1.95 -16.16 -1.60
N GLU A 8 3.21 -15.78 -1.43
CA GLU A 8 4.30 -16.10 -2.37
C GLU A 8 3.99 -15.67 -3.81
N HIS A 9 3.51 -14.44 -3.98
CA HIS A 9 3.13 -13.86 -5.28
C HIS A 9 1.90 -14.49 -5.97
N GLN A 10 1.02 -15.18 -5.22
CA GLN A 10 -0.29 -15.61 -5.75
C GLN A 10 -1.36 -14.50 -5.69
N GLY A 11 -1.13 -13.46 -4.87
CA GLY A 11 -2.02 -12.33 -4.72
C GLY A 11 -1.79 -11.18 -5.72
N CYS A 12 -2.16 -9.97 -5.29
CA CYS A 12 -1.91 -8.72 -6.02
C CYS A 12 -1.39 -7.65 -5.05
N VAL A 13 -0.79 -6.59 -5.60
CA VAL A 13 -0.34 -5.40 -4.87
C VAL A 13 -1.09 -4.19 -5.39
N VAL A 14 -1.52 -3.31 -4.50
CA VAL A 14 -2.26 -2.10 -4.83
C VAL A 14 -1.38 -0.89 -4.58
N GLU A 15 -1.19 -0.05 -5.60
CA GLU A 15 -0.46 1.21 -5.50
C GLU A 15 -1.39 2.32 -5.03
N PHE A 16 -0.97 3.02 -3.99
CA PHE A 16 -1.61 4.22 -3.48
C PHE A 16 -0.77 5.44 -3.83
N GLN A 17 -1.42 6.50 -4.28
CA GLN A 17 -0.80 7.81 -4.46
C GLN A 17 -1.46 8.87 -3.58
N LEU A 18 -0.64 9.79 -3.09
CA LEU A 18 -1.06 10.95 -2.32
C LEU A 18 -0.47 12.21 -2.98
N THR A 19 -1.23 12.80 -3.89
CA THR A 19 -0.89 14.05 -4.58
C THR A 19 -1.95 15.12 -4.29
N ASN A 20 -1.61 16.39 -4.47
CA ASN A 20 -2.58 17.48 -4.33
C ASN A 20 -3.78 17.32 -5.27
N GLU A 21 -3.58 16.77 -6.47
CA GLU A 21 -4.65 16.48 -7.42
C GLU A 21 -5.62 15.42 -6.86
N ILE A 22 -5.09 14.32 -6.32
CA ILE A 22 -5.90 13.27 -5.69
C ILE A 22 -6.65 13.81 -4.48
N ILE A 23 -5.99 14.57 -3.60
CA ILE A 23 -6.62 15.18 -2.43
C ILE A 23 -7.77 16.09 -2.87
N ASN A 24 -7.53 16.99 -3.82
CA ASN A 24 -8.56 17.89 -4.35
C ASN A 24 -9.73 17.12 -4.96
N LYS A 25 -9.45 16.03 -5.70
CA LYS A 25 -10.48 15.16 -6.28
C LYS A 25 -11.36 14.57 -5.19
N ILE A 26 -10.75 13.97 -4.15
CA ILE A 26 -11.47 13.37 -3.01
C ILE A 26 -12.30 14.43 -2.29
N SER A 27 -11.73 15.59 -1.99
CA SER A 27 -12.46 16.68 -1.32
C SER A 27 -13.67 17.18 -2.12
N GLN A 28 -13.66 17.08 -3.44
CA GLN A 28 -14.78 17.50 -4.30
C GLN A 28 -15.81 16.39 -4.51
N THR A 29 -15.39 15.12 -4.60
CA THR A 29 -16.30 14.02 -4.96
C THR A 29 -16.78 13.21 -3.78
N THR A 30 -15.91 12.99 -2.79
CA THR A 30 -16.16 12.12 -1.64
C THR A 30 -15.54 12.71 -0.36
N PRO A 31 -15.93 13.94 0.05
CA PRO A 31 -15.29 14.66 1.16
C PRO A 31 -15.35 13.94 2.52
N SER A 32 -16.25 12.97 2.68
CA SER A 32 -16.37 12.15 3.89
C SER A 32 -15.51 10.88 3.88
N GLU A 33 -14.93 10.50 2.74
CA GLU A 33 -14.05 9.34 2.67
C GLU A 33 -12.67 9.70 3.24
N PRO A 34 -12.14 8.88 4.16
CA PRO A 34 -10.82 9.14 4.73
C PRO A 34 -9.72 8.93 3.68
N ILE A 35 -8.67 9.74 3.80
CA ILE A 35 -7.47 9.67 2.97
C ILE A 35 -6.41 8.89 3.73
N ILE A 36 -5.84 7.86 3.10
CA ILE A 36 -4.67 7.15 3.61
C ILE A 36 -3.46 8.05 3.49
N VAL A 37 -2.79 8.31 4.62
CA VAL A 37 -1.55 9.08 4.70
C VAL A 37 -0.40 8.15 5.09
N PRO A 38 0.63 8.00 4.25
CA PRO A 38 1.78 7.15 4.55
C PRO A 38 2.81 7.89 5.43
N PHE A 39 3.38 7.16 6.38
CA PHE A 39 4.50 7.60 7.21
C PHE A 39 5.67 6.65 6.97
N HIS A 40 6.87 7.20 6.77
CA HIS A 40 8.07 6.37 6.67
C HIS A 40 8.40 5.72 8.00
N VAL A 41 8.82 4.46 7.93
CA VAL A 41 9.38 3.76 9.09
C VAL A 41 10.77 4.29 9.40
N ASN A 42 11.02 4.62 10.66
CA ASN A 42 12.31 4.98 11.23
C ASN A 42 13.08 3.71 11.57
N TYR A 43 14.16 3.44 10.82
CA TYR A 43 14.99 2.27 11.05
C TYR A 43 16.07 2.54 12.11
N SER A 44 16.05 1.77 13.19
CA SER A 44 16.96 1.90 14.33
C SER A 44 17.04 0.61 15.12
N ASP A 45 18.24 0.23 15.56
CA ASP A 45 18.43 -0.88 16.50
C ASP A 45 18.26 -0.47 17.96
N LYS A 46 18.18 0.85 18.21
CA LYS A 46 17.76 1.38 19.50
C LYS A 46 16.24 1.37 19.55
N ARG A 47 15.69 0.52 20.40
CA ARG A 47 14.25 0.50 20.69
C ARG A 47 13.86 1.82 21.36
N PRO A 48 12.86 2.56 20.83
CA PRO A 48 12.37 3.76 21.51
C PRO A 48 11.80 3.37 22.88
N PRO A 49 12.01 4.20 23.92
CA PRO A 49 11.35 3.98 25.21
C PRO A 49 9.83 4.09 25.03
N LEU A 50 9.05 3.48 25.92
CA LEU A 50 7.59 3.67 25.92
C LEU A 50 7.18 5.05 26.41
N TYR A 51 7.91 5.58 27.39
CA TYR A 51 7.66 6.86 28.03
C TYR A 51 8.94 7.69 28.10
N ASP A 52 8.82 9.01 28.00
CA ASP A 52 9.92 9.93 28.23
C ASP A 52 10.20 10.12 29.73
N LYS A 53 11.16 10.99 30.07
CA LYS A 53 11.55 11.27 31.45
C LYS A 53 10.44 11.94 32.29
N ASN A 54 9.42 12.49 31.64
CA ASN A 54 8.28 13.15 32.27
C ASN A 54 7.07 12.20 32.39
N GLY A 55 7.15 10.99 31.81
CA GLY A 55 6.07 10.01 31.78
C GLY A 55 5.16 10.12 30.55
N ASP A 56 5.50 10.96 29.57
CA ASP A 56 4.73 11.10 28.34
C ASP A 56 5.04 9.96 27.37
N MET A 57 4.02 9.36 26.76
CA MET A 57 4.21 8.26 25.81
C MET A 57 4.93 8.74 24.54
N TYR A 58 5.95 8.00 24.09
CA TYR A 58 6.56 8.22 22.78
C TYR A 58 5.55 7.87 21.68
N GLY A 59 4.75 8.86 21.27
CA GLY A 59 3.51 8.73 20.48
C GLY A 59 3.57 7.75 19.30
N LEU A 60 3.75 8.27 18.08
CA LEU A 60 3.80 7.41 16.88
C LEU A 60 5.15 6.72 16.69
N ASP A 61 6.20 7.17 17.37
CA ASP A 61 7.57 6.69 17.19
C ASP A 61 7.70 5.18 17.42
N ILE A 62 6.97 4.64 18.40
CA ILE A 62 6.95 3.19 18.67
C ILE A 62 6.34 2.44 17.48
N ALA A 63 5.22 2.95 16.95
CA ALA A 63 4.52 2.37 15.80
C ALA A 63 5.24 2.63 14.46
N LEU A 64 6.19 3.54 14.41
CA LEU A 64 6.98 3.87 13.23
C LEU A 64 8.43 3.39 13.32
N SER A 65 8.83 2.70 14.39
CA SER A 65 10.19 2.17 14.51
C SER A 65 10.29 0.71 14.03
N LYS A 66 11.41 0.37 13.39
CA LYS A 66 11.77 -1.01 13.02
C LYS A 66 13.29 -1.21 13.06
N SER A 67 13.75 -2.42 13.36
CA SER A 67 15.20 -2.72 13.40
C SER A 67 15.85 -2.53 12.03
N THR A 68 17.12 -2.09 12.02
CA THR A 68 17.86 -1.79 10.79
C THR A 68 18.06 -3.01 9.90
N GLN A 69 18.01 -4.23 10.45
CA GLN A 69 18.07 -5.47 9.68
C GLN A 69 16.95 -5.57 8.61
N TRP A 70 15.85 -4.82 8.77
CA TRP A 70 14.71 -4.78 7.85
C TRP A 70 14.71 -3.53 6.95
N CYS A 71 15.78 -2.73 6.92
CA CYS A 71 15.82 -1.46 6.18
C CYS A 71 15.64 -1.66 4.67
N TYR A 72 16.00 -2.83 4.14
CA TYR A 72 15.82 -3.20 2.74
C TYR A 72 14.35 -3.24 2.29
N GLU A 73 13.40 -3.34 3.23
CA GLU A 73 11.97 -3.36 2.90
C GLU A 73 11.42 -1.98 2.52
N GLN A 74 12.10 -0.89 2.92
CA GLN A 74 11.67 0.49 2.68
C GLN A 74 10.19 0.73 3.02
N GLU A 75 9.77 0.22 4.19
CA GLU A 75 8.39 0.17 4.63
C GLU A 75 7.81 1.58 4.89
N VAL A 76 6.54 1.74 4.54
CA VAL A 76 5.70 2.86 4.94
C VAL A 76 4.46 2.33 5.68
N ARG A 77 3.96 3.08 6.66
CA ARG A 77 2.80 2.71 7.47
C ARG A 77 1.72 3.78 7.39
N ALA A 78 0.46 3.36 7.39
CA ALA A 78 -0.67 4.20 7.71
C ALA A 78 -1.29 3.69 9.01
N LEU A 79 -1.61 4.59 9.93
CA LEU A 79 -2.01 4.23 11.30
C LEU A 79 -3.43 4.72 11.59
N SER A 80 -4.18 3.91 12.32
CA SER A 80 -5.54 4.21 12.80
C SER A 80 -5.66 3.78 14.25
N ASN A 81 -6.38 4.56 15.05
CA ASN A 81 -6.72 4.23 16.43
C ASN A 81 -8.04 3.44 16.55
N ARG A 82 -8.69 3.15 15.42
CA ARG A 82 -9.87 2.29 15.34
C ARG A 82 -9.46 0.88 14.94
N GLU A 83 -10.17 -0.11 15.45
CA GLU A 83 -10.03 -1.51 15.04
C GLU A 83 -10.94 -1.84 13.86
N GLY A 84 -10.61 -2.92 13.14
CA GLY A 84 -11.46 -3.48 12.07
C GLY A 84 -11.12 -2.99 10.66
N ILE A 85 -12.09 -3.12 9.75
CA ILE A 85 -11.92 -2.75 8.34
C ILE A 85 -11.96 -1.23 8.20
N HIS A 86 -10.90 -0.66 7.63
CA HIS A 86 -10.81 0.77 7.34
C HIS A 86 -11.31 1.07 5.93
N HIS A 87 -12.37 1.87 5.84
CA HIS A 87 -12.72 2.53 4.60
C HIS A 87 -11.62 3.51 4.22
N PHE A 88 -11.46 3.75 2.92
CA PHE A 88 -10.55 4.72 2.34
C PHE A 88 -11.06 5.15 0.98
N SER A 89 -10.59 6.30 0.49
CA SER A 89 -10.99 6.74 -0.83
C SER A 89 -10.28 5.96 -1.94
N ARG A 90 -11.08 5.29 -2.79
CA ARG A 90 -10.58 4.50 -3.92
C ARG A 90 -9.89 5.35 -5.00
N TYR A 91 -10.04 6.69 -4.98
CA TYR A 91 -9.29 7.59 -5.85
C TYR A 91 -7.79 7.58 -5.60
N GLN A 92 -7.33 7.09 -4.44
CA GLN A 92 -5.91 6.93 -4.17
C GLN A 92 -5.31 5.73 -4.91
N ILE A 93 -6.13 4.78 -5.39
CA ILE A 93 -5.65 3.61 -6.12
C ILE A 93 -5.33 4.00 -7.57
N THR A 94 -4.07 3.83 -7.96
CA THR A 94 -3.59 4.22 -9.30
C THR A 94 -3.07 3.06 -10.13
N LYS A 95 -2.54 2.02 -9.48
CA LYS A 95 -2.16 0.76 -10.12
C LYS A 95 -2.53 -0.44 -9.26
N VAL A 96 -2.75 -1.57 -9.92
CA VAL A 96 -2.84 -2.89 -9.29
C VAL A 96 -1.92 -3.83 -10.04
N PHE A 97 -0.93 -4.38 -9.34
CA PHE A 97 0.01 -5.35 -9.89
C PHE A 97 -0.45 -6.76 -9.58
N THR A 98 -0.55 -7.63 -10.59
CA THR A 98 -0.86 -9.05 -10.36
C THR A 98 0.41 -9.83 -10.04
N GLY A 99 0.32 -10.77 -9.11
CA GLY A 99 1.47 -11.58 -8.74
C GLY A 99 1.87 -12.53 -9.85
N VAL A 100 3.17 -12.81 -9.98
CA VAL A 100 3.71 -13.69 -11.03
C VAL A 100 3.20 -15.14 -10.93
N ARG A 101 2.67 -15.54 -9.77
CA ARG A 101 2.08 -16.85 -9.52
C ARG A 101 0.56 -16.82 -9.39
N ILE A 102 -0.09 -15.70 -9.72
CA ILE A 102 -1.54 -15.60 -9.67
C ILE A 102 -2.19 -16.62 -10.62
N THR A 103 -3.27 -17.27 -10.18
CA THR A 103 -4.05 -18.14 -11.07
C THR A 103 -4.87 -17.33 -12.05
N ASP A 104 -5.17 -17.86 -13.23
CA ASP A 104 -6.00 -17.16 -14.23
C ASP A 104 -7.38 -16.78 -13.68
N ILE A 105 -7.96 -17.62 -12.83
CA ILE A 105 -9.24 -17.36 -12.17
C ILE A 105 -9.13 -16.12 -11.27
N ASN A 106 -8.09 -16.03 -10.43
CA ASN A 106 -7.91 -14.89 -9.54
C ASN A 106 -7.50 -13.64 -10.31
N LYS A 107 -6.66 -13.78 -11.35
CA LYS A 107 -6.30 -12.69 -12.26
C LYS A 107 -7.54 -12.08 -12.89
N ALA A 108 -8.46 -12.90 -13.40
CA ALA A 108 -9.72 -12.45 -13.97
C ALA A 108 -10.58 -11.70 -12.94
N LYS A 109 -10.66 -12.18 -11.69
CA LYS A 109 -11.38 -11.50 -10.61
C LYS A 109 -10.78 -10.12 -10.29
N VAL A 110 -9.46 -10.02 -10.19
CA VAL A 110 -8.76 -8.75 -9.94
C VAL A 110 -9.02 -7.79 -11.11
N LYS A 111 -8.85 -8.25 -12.35
CA LYS A 111 -9.12 -7.47 -13.56
C LYS A 111 -10.55 -6.93 -13.60
N ASN A 112 -11.54 -7.78 -13.36
CA ASN A 112 -12.95 -7.36 -13.34
C ASN A 112 -13.24 -6.35 -12.23
N THR A 113 -12.64 -6.53 -11.05
CA THR A 113 -12.75 -5.57 -9.93
C THR A 113 -12.19 -4.20 -10.30
N VAL A 114 -10.99 -4.16 -10.92
CA VAL A 114 -10.36 -2.90 -11.36
C VAL A 114 -11.19 -2.22 -12.45
N LEU A 115 -11.69 -2.98 -13.44
CA LEU A 115 -12.54 -2.46 -14.50
C LEU A 115 -13.84 -1.86 -13.95
N GLN A 116 -14.48 -2.55 -13.01
CA GLN A 116 -15.69 -2.06 -12.36
C GLN A 116 -15.41 -0.78 -11.56
N MET A 117 -14.34 -0.75 -10.76
CA MET A 117 -13.93 0.44 -10.01
C MET A 117 -13.66 1.64 -10.92
N ASN A 118 -12.93 1.43 -12.03
CA ASN A 118 -12.66 2.48 -13.01
C ASN A 118 -13.95 3.04 -13.61
N LYS A 119 -14.93 2.17 -13.91
CA LYS A 119 -16.24 2.58 -14.41
C LYS A 119 -17.02 3.39 -13.37
N ASP A 120 -17.06 2.91 -12.12
CA ASP A 120 -17.83 3.54 -11.04
C ASP A 120 -17.30 4.94 -10.68
N LEU A 121 -15.99 5.11 -10.70
CA LEU A 121 -15.32 6.33 -10.24
C LEU A 121 -14.84 7.23 -11.39
N ASN A 122 -15.01 6.79 -12.64
CA ASN A 122 -14.41 7.42 -13.82
C ASN A 122 -12.89 7.63 -13.63
N THR A 123 -12.18 6.59 -13.19
CA THR A 123 -10.73 6.60 -12.96
C THR A 123 -10.00 5.77 -14.02
N ARG A 124 -8.67 5.89 -14.05
CA ARG A 124 -7.78 5.19 -14.97
C ARG A 124 -6.74 4.34 -14.22
N CYS A 125 -7.17 3.67 -13.15
CA CYS A 125 -6.31 2.72 -12.44
C CYS A 125 -5.84 1.65 -13.42
N LYS A 126 -4.52 1.44 -13.48
CA LYS A 126 -3.93 0.44 -14.39
C LYS A 126 -3.86 -0.92 -13.71
N LEU A 127 -4.24 -1.97 -14.44
CA LEU A 127 -3.85 -3.33 -14.08
C LEU A 127 -2.50 -3.61 -14.75
N VAL A 128 -1.51 -4.04 -13.97
CA VAL A 128 -0.16 -4.31 -14.45
C VAL A 128 0.16 -5.77 -14.19
N GLU A 129 0.52 -6.49 -15.24
CA GLU A 129 1.05 -7.84 -15.11
C GLU A 129 2.57 -7.77 -14.99
N LEU A 130 3.13 -8.60 -14.12
CA LEU A 130 4.57 -8.68 -13.94
C LEU A 130 5.10 -10.02 -14.42
N SER A 131 6.34 -10.00 -14.88
CA SER A 131 7.16 -11.19 -15.08
C SER A 131 8.53 -10.99 -14.43
N MET A 132 9.22 -12.08 -14.14
CA MET A 132 10.65 -12.02 -13.80
C MET A 132 11.44 -11.80 -15.09
N ALA A 133 12.39 -10.87 -15.08
CA ALA A 133 13.32 -10.68 -16.18
C ALA A 133 14.16 -11.96 -16.40
N PHE A 134 14.57 -12.19 -17.64
CA PHE A 134 15.36 -13.38 -17.98
C PHE A 134 16.80 -13.29 -17.46
N ASP A 135 17.36 -12.09 -17.45
CA ASP A 135 18.77 -11.79 -17.17
C ASP A 135 19.00 -11.19 -15.78
N SER A 136 17.95 -10.99 -14.98
CA SER A 136 18.03 -10.40 -13.66
C SER A 136 16.89 -10.83 -12.74
N TYR A 137 17.08 -10.69 -11.43
CA TYR A 137 16.04 -10.95 -10.42
C TYR A 137 15.06 -9.78 -10.26
N ASN A 138 14.86 -8.99 -11.32
CA ASN A 138 13.94 -7.86 -11.32
C ASN A 138 12.59 -8.28 -11.90
N PHE A 139 11.52 -7.67 -11.40
CA PHE A 139 10.23 -7.73 -12.08
C PHE A 139 10.19 -6.70 -13.22
N VAL A 140 9.59 -7.10 -14.34
CA VAL A 140 9.30 -6.22 -15.48
C VAL A 140 7.79 -6.16 -15.68
N GLU A 141 7.29 -4.96 -16.01
CA GLU A 141 5.90 -4.78 -16.44
C GLU A 141 5.73 -5.42 -17.83
N LEU A 142 4.65 -6.16 -18.02
CA LEU A 142 4.24 -6.69 -19.31
C LEU A 142 3.29 -5.69 -19.97
N ASP A 143 3.56 -5.33 -21.23
CA ASP A 143 2.74 -4.44 -22.05
C ASP A 143 1.42 -5.10 -22.53
#